data_AF-A0A2I0MZY6-F1
#
_entry.id   AF-A0A2I0MZY6-F1
#
_cell.length_a   1.000
_cell.length_b   1.000
_cell.length_c   1.000
_cell.angle_alpha   90.00
_cell.angle_beta   90.00
_cell.angle_gamma   90.00
#
_symmetry.space_group_name_H-M   'P 1'
#
loop_
_entity.id
_entity.type
_entity.pdbx_description
1 polymer ?
#
loop_
_entity_poly.entity_id
_entity_poly.type
_entity_poly.pdbx_seq_one_letter_code
_entity_poly.pdbx_strand_id
1 'polypeptide(L)' 'MVFEKVAQAIAQYKEMDTAAITLQTSFEELGLDSLDMVELIMTLEDSVGVQVEMEEQLRTVGEVVSLIEAAQK' A
#
# COMPACT_ATOMS: atom_id res chain seq x y z
N MET A 1 3.10 -12.31 0.57
CA MET A 1 4.37 -11.55 0.56
C MET A 1 4.19 -10.12 0.09
N VAL A 2 3.19 -9.82 -0.77
CA VAL A 2 2.87 -8.43 -1.15
C VAL A 2 2.43 -7.61 0.06
N PHE A 3 1.53 -8.14 0.90
CA PHE A 3 1.13 -7.47 2.16
C PHE A 3 2.32 -7.05 3.02
N GLU A 4 3.31 -7.93 3.22
CA GLU A 4 4.48 -7.59 4.04
C GLU A 4 5.27 -6.44 3.45
N LYS A 5 5.49 -6.42 2.12
CA LYS A 5 6.14 -5.29 1.45
C LYS A 5 5.35 -3.98 1.61
N VAL A 6 4.03 -4.04 1.41
CA VAL A 6 3.13 -2.89 1.54
C VAL A 6 3.13 -2.39 2.98
N ALA A 7 2.91 -3.27 3.95
CA ALA A 7 2.92 -2.94 5.37
C ALA A 7 4.26 -2.37 5.80
N GLN A 8 5.38 -2.94 5.32
CA GLN A 8 6.72 -2.45 5.64
C GLN A 8 7.00 -1.07 5.05
N ALA A 9 6.57 -0.80 3.81
CA ALA A 9 6.67 0.54 3.20
C ALA A 9 5.87 1.58 4.00
N ILE A 10 4.64 1.25 4.36
CA ILE A 10 3.77 2.12 5.18
C ILE A 10 4.36 2.34 6.58
N ALA A 11 4.84 1.28 7.22
CA ALA A 11 5.46 1.32 8.54
C ALA A 11 6.71 2.21 8.55
N GLN A 12 7.53 2.14 7.50
CA GLN A 12 8.67 3.06 7.33
C GLN A 12 8.23 4.49 7.07
N TYR A 13 7.20 4.70 6.26
CA TYR A 13 6.70 6.04 5.93
C TYR A 13 6.08 6.75 7.14
N LYS A 14 5.36 6.01 7.98
CA LYS A 14 4.66 6.54 9.16
C LYS A 14 5.38 6.30 10.49
N GLU A 15 6.60 5.76 10.45
CA GLU A 15 7.41 5.42 11.63
C GLU A 15 6.61 4.60 12.67
N MET A 16 5.85 3.62 12.19
CA MET A 16 4.98 2.78 13.03
C MET A 16 5.29 1.29 12.87
N ASP A 17 4.69 0.46 13.72
CA ASP A 17 4.87 -0.99 13.63
C ASP A 17 3.97 -1.60 12.55
N THR A 18 4.54 -2.45 11.69
CA THR A 18 3.79 -3.29 10.75
C THR A 18 2.70 -4.12 11.42
N ALA A 19 2.86 -4.46 12.71
CA ALA A 19 1.85 -5.19 13.48
C ALA A 19 0.57 -4.36 13.74
N ALA A 20 0.65 -3.03 13.68
CA ALA A 20 -0.50 -2.13 13.78
C ALA A 20 -1.26 -1.99 12.45
N ILE A 21 -0.65 -2.43 11.35
CA ILE A 21 -1.23 -2.35 10.01
C ILE A 21 -1.94 -3.65 9.71
N THR A 22 -3.23 -3.56 9.35
CA THR A 22 -4.04 -4.70 8.94
C THR A 22 -4.62 -4.46 7.55
N LEU A 23 -5.11 -5.50 6.89
CA LEU A 23 -5.80 -5.38 5.61
C LEU A 23 -7.05 -4.48 5.69
N GLN A 24 -7.66 -4.35 6.88
CA GLN A 24 -8.83 -3.50 7.13
C GLN A 24 -8.44 -2.06 7.48
N THR A 25 -7.17 -1.81 7.78
CA THR A 25 -6.71 -0.47 8.15
C THR A 25 -6.82 0.44 6.93
N SER A 26 -7.46 1.59 7.15
CA SER A 26 -7.61 2.60 6.11
C SER A 26 -6.39 3.50 6.07
N PHE A 27 -6.03 3.95 4.88
CA PHE A 27 -4.91 4.89 4.73
C PHE A 27 -5.19 6.23 5.41
N GLU A 28 -6.45 6.68 5.43
CA GLU A 28 -6.88 7.85 6.19
C GLU A 28 -6.66 7.68 7.71
N GLU A 29 -6.86 6.47 8.26
CA GLU A 29 -6.62 6.19 9.68
C GLU A 29 -5.12 6.20 10.02
N LEU A 30 -4.29 5.85 9.04
CA LEU A 30 -2.83 5.97 9.13
C LEU A 30 -2.37 7.42 8.91
N GLY A 31 -3.29 8.34 8.58
CA GLY A 31 -3.00 9.71 8.22
C GLY A 31 -2.24 9.84 6.90
N LEU A 32 -2.33 8.85 6.02
CA LEU A 32 -1.77 8.90 4.66
C LEU A 32 -2.71 9.70 3.76
N ASP A 33 -2.19 10.77 3.19
CA ASP A 33 -2.91 11.58 2.22
C ASP A 33 -2.83 10.98 0.80
N SER A 34 -3.59 11.53 -0.14
CA SER A 34 -3.57 11.09 -1.54
C SER A 34 -2.19 11.20 -2.20
N LEU A 35 -1.35 12.14 -1.76
CA LEU A 35 0.03 12.28 -2.25
C LEU A 35 0.93 11.16 -1.71
N ASP A 36 0.84 10.87 -0.41
CA ASP A 36 1.60 9.80 0.23
C ASP A 36 1.28 8.45 -0.45
N MET A 37 0.01 8.24 -0.79
CA MET A 37 -0.46 7.05 -1.49
C MET A 37 0.17 6.90 -2.88
N VAL A 38 0.31 8.00 -3.62
CA VAL A 38 0.97 7.98 -4.93
C VAL A 38 2.44 7.59 -4.78
N GLU A 39 3.19 8.19 -3.85
CA GLU A 39 4.59 7.81 -3.61
C GLU A 39 4.73 6.34 -3.19
N LEU A 40 3.83 5.88 -2.32
CA LEU A 40 3.84 4.54 -1.77
C LEU A 40 3.56 3.50 -2.86
N ILE A 41 2.56 3.76 -3.72
CA ILE A 41 2.26 2.91 -4.88
C ILE A 41 3.45 2.90 -5.84
N MET A 42 4.02 4.06 -6.22
CA MET A 42 5.18 4.10 -7.12
C MET A 42 6.38 3.31 -6.58
N THR A 43 6.62 3.38 -5.26
CA THR A 43 7.69 2.60 -4.61
C THR A 43 7.38 1.11 -4.63
N LEU A 44 6.12 0.73 -4.43
CA LEU A 44 5.69 -0.65 -4.49
C LEU A 44 5.75 -1.20 -5.91
N GLU A 45 5.30 -0.45 -6.91
CA GLU A 45 5.40 -0.77 -8.32
C GLU A 45 6.86 -1.08 -8.71
N ASP A 46 7.81 -0.24 -8.31
CA ASP A 46 9.24 -0.45 -8.57
C ASP A 46 9.80 -1.65 -7.80
N SER A 47 9.43 -1.81 -6.52
CA SER A 47 9.88 -2.93 -5.67
C SER A 47 9.34 -4.30 -6.11
N VAL A 48 8.14 -4.31 -6.69
CA VAL A 48 7.39 -5.52 -7.04
C VAL A 48 7.46 -5.79 -8.54
N GLY A 49 7.84 -4.79 -9.34
CA GLY A 49 7.97 -4.86 -10.79
C GLY A 49 6.62 -4.89 -11.52
N VAL A 50 5.58 -4.29 -10.94
CA VAL A 50 4.24 -4.22 -11.53
C VAL A 50 3.85 -2.77 -11.78
N GLN A 51 2.97 -2.55 -12.76
CA GLN A 51 2.30 -1.26 -12.94
C GLN A 51 0.83 -1.40 -12.56
N VAL A 52 0.39 -0.48 -11.73
CA VAL A 52 -0.92 -0.40 -11.12
C VAL A 52 -1.51 0.95 -11.50
N GLU A 53 -2.50 0.95 -12.39
CA GLU A 53 -3.28 2.15 -12.65
C GLU A 53 -4.31 2.33 -11.53
N MET A 54 -4.13 3.36 -10.71
CA MET A 54 -5.13 3.80 -9.75
C MET A 54 -6.31 4.45 -10.49
N GLU A 55 -7.18 3.65 -11.09
CA GLU A 55 -8.46 4.13 -11.63
C GLU A 55 -9.46 4.48 -10.52
N GLU A 56 -9.31 3.85 -9.34
CA GLU A 56 -10.16 4.05 -8.16
C GLU A 56 -9.35 4.51 -6.95
N GLN A 57 -9.94 5.36 -6.10
CA GLN A 57 -9.35 5.74 -4.82
C GLN A 57 -9.25 4.53 -3.91
N LEU A 58 -8.06 3.96 -3.80
CA LEU A 58 -7.73 2.93 -2.81
C LEU A 58 -7.92 3.53 -1.41
N ARG A 59 -8.69 2.83 -0.54
CA ARG A 59 -8.98 3.33 0.81
C ARG A 59 -8.33 2.51 1.90
N THR A 60 -8.12 1.22 1.64
CA THR A 60 -7.58 0.28 2.62
C THR A 60 -6.34 -0.45 2.12
N VAL A 61 -5.47 -0.84 3.05
CA VAL A 61 -4.26 -1.61 2.74
C VAL A 61 -4.59 -2.89 1.99
N GLY A 62 -5.70 -3.55 2.33
CA GLY A 62 -6.14 -4.77 1.66
C GLY A 62 -6.49 -4.59 0.19
N GLU A 63 -7.03 -3.44 -0.20
CA GLU A 63 -7.32 -3.15 -1.61
C GLU A 63 -6.03 -3.04 -2.42
N VAL A 64 -5.02 -2.33 -1.90
CA VAL A 64 -3.71 -2.17 -2.56
C VAL A 64 -3.02 -3.50 -2.72
N VAL A 65 -3.00 -4.30 -1.66
CA VAL A 65 -2.38 -5.62 -1.68
C VAL A 65 -3.06 -6.51 -2.70
N SER A 66 -4.40 -6.56 -2.68
CA SER A 66 -5.17 -7.39 -3.63
C SER A 66 -4.93 -6.96 -5.07
N LEU A 67 -4.81 -5.64 -5.31
CA LEU A 67 -4.63 -5.09 -6.63
C LEU A 67 -3.21 -5.38 -7.17
N ILE A 68 -2.19 -5.23 -6.34
CA ILE A 68 -0.80 -5.62 -6.68
C ILE A 68 -0.70 -7.14 -6.89
N GLU A 69 -1.32 -7.95 -6.03
CA GLU A 69 -1.33 -9.42 -6.18
C GLU A 69 -2.06 -9.85 -7.46
N ALA A 70 -3.11 -9.14 -7.86
CA ALA A 70 -3.80 -9.38 -9.12
C ALA A 70 -2.94 -9.00 -10.34
N ALA A 71 -2.16 -7.91 -10.24
CA ALA A 71 -1.25 -7.46 -11.29
C ALA A 71 0.03 -8.31 -11.43
N GLN A 72 0.47 -8.96 -10.34
CA GLN A 72 1.61 -9.89 -10.35
C GLN A 72 1.31 -11.26 -10.99
N LYS A 73 0.06 -11.52 -11.37
CA LYS A 73 -0.43 -12.81 -11.85
C LYS A 73 -0.25 -13.00 -13.35
#